data_AF-A0A4W5LHH5-F1
#
_entry.id   AF-A0A4W5LHH5-F1
#
_cell.length_a   1.000
_cell.length_b   1.000
_cell.length_c   1.000
_cell.angle_alpha   90.00
_cell.angle_beta   90.00
_cell.angle_gamma   90.00
#
_symmetry.space_group_name_H-M   'P 1'
#
loop_
_entity.id
_entity.type
_entity.pdbx_description
1 polymer ?
#
loop_
_entity_poly.entity_id
_entity_poly.type
_entity_poly.pdbx_seq_one_letter_code
_entity_poly.pdbx_strand_id
1 'polypeptide(L)' 'LTVRTVRLTHIVHVSAECGSRPQFRSRIVGGNVSAPGQFPWQVSLHFQSEHLCGGSVVADSWILTAAHCVYG' A
#
# COMPACT_ATOMS: atom_id res chain seq x y z
N LEU A 1 -11.91 -11.07 -6.92
CA LEU A 1 -10.81 -10.53 -6.08
C LEU A 1 -11.38 -10.26 -4.70
N THR A 2 -10.93 -11.00 -3.68
CA THR A 2 -11.26 -10.72 -2.28
C THR A 2 -10.14 -9.89 -1.66
N VAL A 3 -10.49 -8.95 -0.79
CA VAL A 3 -9.53 -8.10 -0.08
C VAL A 3 -9.60 -8.36 1.42
N ARG A 4 -8.50 -8.13 2.13
CA ARG A 4 -8.40 -8.27 3.58
C ARG A 4 -7.52 -7.18 4.17
N THR A 5 -7.78 -6.85 5.44
CA THR A 5 -7.00 -5.89 6.21
C THR A 5 -5.98 -6.59 7.09
N VAL A 6 -4.75 -6.10 7.10
CA VAL A 6 -3.67 -6.52 8.00
C VAL A 6 -3.39 -5.39 8.99
N ARG A 7 -3.22 -5.74 10.27
CA ARG A 7 -2.90 -4.76 11.32
C ARG A 7 -1.41 -4.54 11.40
N LEU A 8 -1.01 -3.27 11.43
CA LEU A 8 0.38 -2.89 11.66
C LEU A 8 0.77 -3.05 13.14
N THR A 9 2.01 -3.49 13.37
CA THR A 9 2.60 -3.54 14.72
C THR A 9 3.11 -2.17 15.17
N HIS A 10 3.54 -1.34 14.23
CA HIS A 10 3.92 0.05 14.45
C HIS A 10 2.93 0.99 13.77
N ILE A 11 2.44 1.98 14.51
CA ILE A 11 1.51 2.98 13.97
C ILE A 11 2.26 3.83 12.96
N VAL A 12 1.73 3.87 11.74
CA VAL A 12 2.16 4.87 10.75
C VAL A 12 1.21 6.04 10.96
N HIS A 13 1.67 7.06 11.68
CA HIS A 13 0.89 8.27 11.87
C HIS A 13 0.76 8.98 10.51
N VAL A 14 -0.35 8.75 9.81
CA VAL A 14 -0.71 9.49 8.61
C VAL A 14 -1.43 10.75 9.09
N SER A 15 -0.69 11.81 9.43
CA SER A 15 -1.29 13.07 9.88
C SER A 15 -1.84 13.94 8.72
N ALA A 16 -2.24 13.32 7.62
CA ALA A 16 -2.76 13.98 6.43
C ALA A 16 -4.14 13.40 6.07
N GLU A 17 -5.00 14.23 5.49
CA GLU A 17 -6.27 13.75 4.91
C GLU A 17 -6.01 12.59 3.94
N CYS A 18 -6.86 11.56 3.98
CA CYS A 18 -6.65 10.37 3.16
C CYS A 18 -6.77 10.68 1.66
N GLY A 19 -5.98 9.98 0.83
CA GLY A 19 -6.11 10.05 -0.63
C GLY A 19 -5.59 11.35 -1.27
N SER A 20 -5.07 12.30 -0.49
CA SER A 20 -4.47 13.52 -1.03
C SER A 20 -3.14 13.20 -1.74
N ARG A 21 -3.05 13.53 -3.02
CA ARG A 21 -1.80 13.54 -3.79
C ARG A 21 -1.92 14.55 -4.94
N PRO A 22 -0.81 15.08 -5.49
CA PRO A 22 -0.85 15.86 -6.71
C PRO A 22 -1.56 15.11 -7.84
N GLN A 23 -2.29 15.82 -8.71
CA GLN A 23 -2.94 15.20 -9.85
C GLN A 23 -1.91 14.45 -10.70
N PHE A 24 -2.13 13.15 -10.88
CA PHE A 24 -1.25 12.23 -11.59
C PHE A 24 -2.07 11.35 -12.52
N ARG A 25 -1.56 11.06 -13.73
CA ARG A 25 -2.15 10.05 -14.63
C ARG A 25 -1.08 9.17 -15.26
N SER A 26 -0.94 7.95 -14.75
CA SER A 26 -0.43 6.82 -15.53
C SER A 26 -1.08 5.53 -15.03
N ARG A 27 -1.58 4.70 -15.96
CA ARG A 27 -2.34 3.47 -15.67
C ARG A 27 -1.66 2.22 -16.25
N ILE A 28 -0.33 2.29 -16.19
CA ILE A 28 0.67 1.21 -16.22
C ILE A 28 0.38 0.08 -17.22
N VAL A 29 0.96 0.17 -18.41
CA VAL A 29 1.87 -0.86 -18.94
C VAL A 29 3.09 -0.09 -19.48
N GLY A 30 4.31 -0.44 -19.05
CA GLY A 30 5.56 0.26 -19.38
C GLY A 30 5.81 1.58 -18.62
N GLY A 31 5.30 1.73 -17.40
CA GLY A 31 5.38 2.97 -16.61
C GLY A 31 6.80 3.44 -16.25
N ASN A 32 6.90 4.40 -15.33
CA ASN A 32 8.19 4.94 -14.87
C ASN A 32 8.32 4.83 -13.34
N VAL A 33 9.55 4.93 -12.84
CA VAL A 33 9.86 4.99 -11.40
C VAL A 33 9.16 6.19 -10.77
N SER A 34 8.45 5.96 -9.68
CA SER A 34 7.80 7.01 -8.90
C SER A 34 8.80 7.77 -8.03
N ALA A 35 8.54 9.06 -7.80
CA ALA A 35 9.26 9.81 -6.79
C ALA A 35 8.93 9.28 -5.37
N PRO A 36 9.87 9.36 -4.41
CA PRO A 36 9.58 9.05 -3.01
C PRO A 36 8.34 9.82 -2.51
N GLY A 37 7.41 9.12 -1.87
CA GLY A 37 6.18 9.72 -1.34
C GLY A 37 5.12 10.09 -2.39
N GLN A 38 5.32 9.82 -3.69
CA GLN A 38 4.32 10.11 -4.72
C GLN A 38 3.01 9.32 -4.54
N PHE A 39 3.11 8.13 -3.95
CA PHE A 39 1.98 7.28 -3.55
C PHE A 39 2.11 6.97 -2.06
N PRO A 40 1.74 7.90 -1.16
CA PRO A 40 2.03 7.79 0.28
C PRO A 40 1.45 6.53 0.94
N TRP A 41 0.35 6.02 0.40
CA TRP A 41 -0.32 4.83 0.90
C TRP A 41 0.25 3.52 0.36
N GLN A 42 1.16 3.54 -0.61
CA GLN A 42 1.71 2.31 -1.21
C GLN A 42 2.53 1.53 -0.17
N VAL A 43 2.22 0.25 -0.01
CA VAL A 43 2.94 -0.65 0.90
C VAL A 43 3.56 -1.83 0.15
N SER A 44 4.74 -2.26 0.62
CA SER A 44 5.39 -3.51 0.25
C SER A 44 5.23 -4.53 1.38
N LEU A 45 4.47 -5.60 1.12
CA LEU A 45 4.34 -6.73 2.04
C LEU A 45 5.52 -7.67 1.86
N HIS A 46 6.19 -8.01 2.95
CA HIS A 46 7.33 -8.92 2.92
C HIS A 46 7.03 -10.24 3.61
N PHE A 47 7.51 -11.33 3.02
CA PHE A 47 7.55 -12.65 3.65
C PHE A 47 8.99 -13.17 3.56
N GLN A 48 9.55 -13.61 4.69
CA GLN A 48 10.95 -14.04 4.77
C GLN A 48 11.95 -13.00 4.22
N SER A 49 11.69 -11.72 4.48
CA SER A 49 12.49 -10.57 4.01
C SER A 49 12.42 -10.28 2.51
N GLU A 50 11.59 -11.00 1.74
CA GLU A 50 11.37 -10.74 0.32
C GLU A 50 10.01 -10.10 0.06
N HIS A 51 9.95 -9.21 -0.94
CA HIS A 51 8.69 -8.62 -1.38
C HIS A 51 7.77 -9.70 -1.96
N LEU A 52 6.56 -9.80 -1.42
CA LEU A 52 5.55 -10.75 -1.86
C LEU A 52 4.41 -10.08 -2.63
N CYS A 53 3.85 -9.01 -2.06
CA CYS A 53 2.64 -8.37 -2.55
C CYS A 53 2.62 -6.86 -2.26
N GLY A 54 1.74 -6.14 -2.94
CA GLY A 54 1.39 -4.77 -2.60
C GLY A 54 0.27 -4.65 -1.56
N GLY A 55 0.07 -3.42 -1.07
CA GLY A 55 -1.06 -3.05 -0.22
C GLY A 55 -1.27 -1.53 -0.20
N SER A 56 -2.30 -1.09 0.51
CA SER A 56 -2.60 0.33 0.72
C SER A 56 -2.89 0.62 2.19
N VAL A 57 -2.24 1.63 2.77
CA VAL A 57 -2.63 2.17 4.08
C VAL A 57 -4.01 2.80 3.97
N VAL A 58 -4.95 2.33 4.79
CA VAL A 58 -6.34 2.81 4.81
C VAL A 58 -6.74 3.44 6.15
N ALA A 59 -5.95 3.19 7.20
CA ALA A 59 -6.02 3.86 8.49
C ALA A 59 -4.68 3.69 9.23
N ASP A 60 -4.50 4.42 10.32
CA ASP A 60 -3.25 4.49 11.12
C ASP A 60 -2.61 3.14 11.48
N SER A 61 -3.44 2.09 11.59
CA SER A 61 -3.00 0.74 11.94
C SER A 61 -3.44 -0.34 10.96
N TRP A 62 -3.95 0.03 9.77
CA TRP A 62 -4.58 -0.92 8.86
C TRP A 62 -4.09 -0.77 7.41
N ILE A 63 -3.64 -1.88 6.85
CA ILE A 63 -3.31 -2.04 5.44
C ILE A 63 -4.37 -2.89 4.77
N LEU A 64 -4.92 -2.43 3.65
CA LEU A 64 -5.74 -3.24 2.74
C LEU A 64 -4.85 -3.96 1.71
N THR A 65 -5.06 -5.25 1.51
CA THR A 65 -4.37 -6.05 0.49
C THR A 65 -5.29 -7.13 -0.10
N ALA A 66 -4.82 -7.85 -1.11
CA ALA A 66 -5.55 -9.00 -1.66
C ALA A 66 -5.54 -10.16 -0.65
N ALA A 67 -6.67 -10.85 -0.50
CA ALA A 67 -6.80 -11.93 0.48
C ALA A 67 -5.76 -13.04 0.27
N HIS A 68 -5.51 -13.43 -1.00
CA HIS A 68 -4.54 -14.48 -1.34
C HIS A 68 -3.08 -14.16 -0.97
N CYS A 69 -2.76 -12.89 -0.67
CA CYS A 69 -1.42 -12.52 -0.18
C CYS A 69 -1.21 -12.90 1.29
N VAL A 70 -2.28 -13.18 2.05
CA VAL A 70 -2.24 -13.36 3.51
C VAL A 70 -3.04 -14.56 4.02
N TYR A 71 -4.00 -15.04 3.23
CA TYR A 71 -4.78 -16.25 3.47
C TYR A 71 -4.85 -16.98 2.14
N GLY A 72 -4.22 -18.15 2.05
CA GLY A 72 -4.35 -19.04 0.89
C GLY A 72 -5.80 -19.43 0.63
#